data_AF-A0A9P6YF53-F1
#
_entry.id   AF-A0A9P6YF53-F1
#
_cell.length_a   1.000
_cell.length_b   1.000
_cell.length_c   1.000
_cell.angle_alpha   90.00
_cell.angle_beta   90.00
_cell.angle_gamma   90.00
#
_symmetry.space_group_name_H-M   'P 1'
#
loop_
_entity.id
_entity.type
_entity.pdbx_description
1 polymer ?
#
loop_
_entity_poly.entity_id
_entity_poly.type
_entity_poly.pdbx_seq_one_letter_code
_entity_poly.pdbx_strand_id
1 'polypeptide(L)'
;MISTVPDIPGEFVKDNGHLKAIVASLLDLDSYKFPGAQPVSFGAEHLTEIEQEDYFVAEKSDGVRCLALLTVNDRKEPEVYLFDRKNNFYVVRNFRFPIPADPSFRKCLNNTIIDGEFVLDKEPDGSTQLRFLLFDCLCIEKKALVSRGLMSRLGYLKSDIIKPHQEMIKKNPHMLKYQPFLVEFKEQQFTYHLDVVFNEIIPKLKHGNDGLIFTAVNAPYSMGTCKKMLKWKPLNENSIDFKASLLFPGGSLPGMKNYTAKPRIDLLVWQGEKGYKFFDELGITEEEWREQFGKNPKYMDGKIIECNYDPELQQQLNLSSPWRFMRFRDDKLDGNFQTVVDNVLNSIRDAVSKDELIEHMPNIKKAWAKRKQESKQVDERQIKKQRHL
;
A
#
# COMPACT_ATOMS: atom_id res chain seq x y z
N MET A 1 6.16 5.14 19.65
CA MET A 1 6.19 3.90 18.86
C MET A 1 7.24 4.06 17.78
N ILE A 2 8.10 3.05 17.59
CA ILE A 2 9.04 2.99 16.45
C ILE A 2 8.19 2.90 15.18
N SER A 3 8.52 3.67 14.13
CA SER A 3 7.84 3.59 12.83
C SER A 3 7.82 2.14 12.35
N THR A 4 6.63 1.64 11.97
CA THR A 4 6.48 0.31 11.34
C THR A 4 6.93 0.31 9.89
N VAL A 5 6.99 1.50 9.27
CA VAL A 5 7.42 1.69 7.89
C VAL A 5 8.95 1.76 7.83
N PRO A 6 9.62 0.90 7.03
CA PRO A 6 11.07 0.92 6.87
C PRO A 6 11.58 2.13 6.07
N ASP A 7 12.84 2.48 6.30
CA ASP A 7 13.61 3.29 5.36
C ASP A 7 14.04 2.45 4.15
N ILE A 8 14.20 3.09 2.99
CA ILE A 8 14.76 2.43 1.80
C ILE A 8 16.25 2.16 2.04
N PRO A 9 16.72 0.91 1.92
CA PRO A 9 18.12 0.59 2.15
C PRO A 9 19.02 1.13 1.04
N GLY A 10 20.27 1.43 1.38
CA GLY A 10 21.30 1.83 0.43
C GLY A 10 21.85 3.23 0.65
N GLU A 11 22.86 3.58 -0.14
CA GLU A 11 23.52 4.89 -0.09
C GLU A 11 22.76 5.89 -0.97
N PHE A 12 22.39 7.04 -0.43
CA PHE A 12 21.69 8.08 -1.19
C PHE A 12 22.54 8.59 -2.37
N VAL A 13 21.94 8.66 -3.56
CA VAL A 13 22.59 9.08 -4.80
C VAL A 13 22.25 10.54 -5.09
N LYS A 14 23.22 11.42 -4.80
CA LYS A 14 23.07 12.87 -4.97
C LYS A 14 22.93 13.30 -6.43
N ASP A 15 23.76 12.76 -7.33
CA ASP A 15 23.67 12.98 -8.77
C ASP A 15 23.04 11.75 -9.46
N ASN A 16 21.75 11.87 -9.76
CA ASN A 16 20.94 10.81 -10.36
C ASN A 16 20.44 11.16 -11.77
N GLY A 17 20.99 12.21 -12.41
CA GLY A 17 20.55 12.64 -13.74
C GLY A 17 20.69 11.55 -14.80
N HIS A 18 21.81 10.83 -14.78
CA HIS A 18 22.06 9.70 -15.68
C HIS A 18 21.10 8.52 -15.43
N LEU A 19 20.77 8.20 -14.16
CA LEU A 19 19.80 7.15 -13.82
C LEU A 19 18.40 7.48 -14.35
N LYS A 20 18.00 8.74 -14.22
CA LYS A 20 16.74 9.24 -14.78
C LYS A 20 16.69 9.10 -16.30
N ALA A 21 17.79 9.40 -16.99
CA ALA A 21 17.91 9.23 -18.43
C ALA A 21 17.82 7.75 -18.85
N ILE A 22 18.45 6.83 -18.09
CA ILE A 22 18.34 5.39 -18.30
C ILE A 22 16.87 4.95 -18.16
N VAL A 23 16.20 5.31 -17.06
CA VAL A 23 14.80 4.95 -16.82
C VAL A 23 13.89 5.48 -17.94
N ALA A 24 14.08 6.75 -18.34
CA ALA A 24 13.31 7.34 -19.43
C ALA A 24 13.53 6.60 -20.76
N SER A 25 14.78 6.25 -21.08
CA SER A 25 15.10 5.50 -22.30
C SER A 25 14.52 4.07 -22.29
N LEU A 26 14.60 3.36 -21.16
CA LEU A 26 14.09 1.98 -21.05
C LEU A 26 12.56 1.89 -21.15
N LEU A 27 11.86 2.96 -20.81
CA LEU A 27 10.40 3.05 -20.79
C LEU A 27 9.84 3.92 -21.92
N ASP A 28 10.68 4.38 -22.84
CA ASP A 28 10.33 5.21 -23.98
C ASP A 28 9.57 6.50 -23.58
N LEU A 29 10.13 7.24 -22.63
CA LEU A 29 9.55 8.48 -22.10
C LEU A 29 10.17 9.72 -22.74
N ASP A 30 9.31 10.64 -23.20
CA ASP A 30 9.73 11.95 -23.72
C ASP A 30 10.48 12.79 -22.67
N SER A 31 10.08 12.66 -21.41
CA SER A 31 10.73 13.32 -20.27
C SER A 31 10.61 12.46 -19.02
N TYR A 32 11.63 12.51 -18.17
CA TYR A 32 11.61 11.75 -16.93
C TYR A 32 10.53 12.27 -15.98
N LYS A 33 9.66 11.35 -15.56
CA LYS A 33 8.77 11.47 -14.40
C LYS A 33 8.82 10.14 -13.65
N PHE A 34 8.47 10.13 -12.37
CA PHE A 34 8.38 8.87 -11.62
C PHE A 34 7.42 7.92 -12.36
N PRO A 35 7.88 6.75 -12.84
CA PRO A 35 7.08 5.92 -13.74
C PRO A 35 6.09 5.02 -13.00
N GLY A 36 6.13 4.96 -11.66
CA GLY A 36 5.27 4.06 -10.90
C GLY A 36 3.78 4.43 -10.93
N ALA A 37 2.92 3.44 -11.21
CA ALA A 37 1.46 3.56 -11.28
C ALA A 37 0.86 3.94 -9.92
N GLN A 38 0.03 4.98 -9.83
CA GLN A 38 -0.62 5.41 -8.58
C GLN A 38 -2.08 4.96 -8.55
N PRO A 39 -2.51 4.18 -7.55
CA PRO A 39 -3.89 3.71 -7.46
C PRO A 39 -4.88 4.82 -7.11
N VAL A 40 -6.11 4.69 -7.61
CA VAL A 40 -7.26 5.52 -7.21
C VAL A 40 -8.05 4.83 -6.10
N SER A 41 -8.79 5.59 -5.28
CA SER A 41 -9.59 5.01 -4.19
C SER A 41 -10.71 4.13 -4.77
N PHE A 42 -10.90 2.95 -4.17
CA PHE A 42 -12.02 2.06 -4.47
C PHE A 42 -13.29 2.64 -3.86
N GLY A 43 -14.36 2.70 -4.67
CA GLY A 43 -15.67 3.19 -4.28
C GLY A 43 -16.80 2.33 -4.85
N ALA A 44 -18.04 2.66 -4.51
CA ALA A 44 -19.23 1.87 -4.89
C ALA A 44 -19.36 1.61 -6.41
N GLU A 45 -18.95 2.55 -7.26
CA GLU A 45 -18.95 2.40 -8.71
C GLU A 45 -18.03 1.26 -9.20
N HIS A 46 -16.97 0.98 -8.44
CA HIS A 46 -15.98 -0.02 -8.80
C HIS A 46 -16.43 -1.45 -8.48
N LEU A 47 -17.48 -1.64 -7.67
CA LEU A 47 -18.11 -2.96 -7.47
C LEU A 47 -18.60 -3.53 -8.81
N THR A 48 -19.26 -2.69 -9.60
CA THR A 48 -19.71 -3.08 -10.95
C THR A 48 -18.53 -3.33 -11.88
N GLU A 49 -17.46 -2.53 -11.77
CA GLU A 49 -16.26 -2.71 -12.59
C GLU A 49 -15.57 -4.06 -12.34
N ILE A 50 -15.34 -4.44 -11.08
CA ILE A 50 -14.66 -5.71 -10.75
C ILE A 50 -15.54 -6.94 -11.00
N GLU A 51 -16.85 -6.76 -11.13
CA GLU A 51 -17.75 -7.80 -11.65
C GLU A 51 -17.60 -7.97 -13.16
N GLN A 52 -17.46 -6.88 -13.92
CA GLN A 52 -17.46 -6.89 -15.39
C GLN A 52 -16.08 -7.18 -15.99
N GLU A 53 -15.00 -6.86 -15.29
CA GLU A 53 -13.63 -7.05 -15.73
C GLU A 53 -12.86 -8.01 -14.82
N ASP A 54 -11.79 -8.60 -15.35
CA ASP A 54 -10.93 -9.49 -14.57
C ASP A 54 -9.89 -8.67 -13.82
N TYR A 55 -9.87 -8.84 -12.50
CA TYR A 55 -8.96 -8.17 -11.58
C TYR A 55 -8.18 -9.19 -10.74
N PHE A 56 -6.92 -8.87 -10.48
CA PHE A 56 -6.17 -9.42 -9.35
C PHE A 56 -6.42 -8.56 -8.10
N VAL A 57 -6.30 -9.17 -6.93
CA VAL A 57 -6.35 -8.56 -5.61
C VAL A 57 -5.18 -9.07 -4.77
N ALA A 58 -4.54 -8.16 -4.05
CA ALA A 58 -3.54 -8.45 -3.04
C ALA A 58 -3.78 -7.61 -1.79
N GLU A 59 -3.22 -8.06 -0.68
CA GLU A 59 -3.13 -7.26 0.53
C GLU A 59 -2.35 -5.96 0.25
N LYS A 60 -2.75 -4.84 0.86
CA LYS A 60 -2.03 -3.57 0.81
C LYS A 60 -1.13 -3.47 2.04
N SER A 61 0.18 -3.54 1.83
CA SER A 61 1.13 -3.53 2.94
C SER A 61 1.29 -2.11 3.49
N ASP A 62 1.51 -2.00 4.79
CA ASP A 62 2.00 -0.79 5.44
C ASP A 62 3.53 -0.71 5.28
N GLY A 63 3.97 -0.34 4.08
CA GLY A 63 5.38 -0.35 3.67
C GLY A 63 5.82 0.92 2.94
N VAL A 64 7.08 0.91 2.48
CA VAL A 64 7.58 1.95 1.57
C VAL A 64 7.71 1.40 0.16
N ARG A 65 6.87 1.92 -0.73
CA ARG A 65 6.95 1.58 -2.15
C ARG A 65 8.18 2.18 -2.81
N CYS A 66 8.90 1.36 -3.58
CA CYS A 66 10.01 1.81 -4.41
C CYS A 66 10.10 0.98 -5.69
N LEU A 67 10.62 1.60 -6.73
CA LEU A 67 11.04 0.89 -7.93
C LEU A 67 12.50 0.50 -7.82
N ALA A 68 12.89 -0.61 -8.45
CA ALA A 68 14.29 -1.02 -8.57
C ALA A 68 14.75 -0.96 -10.03
N LEU A 69 15.82 -0.23 -10.29
CA LEU A 69 16.57 -0.23 -11.55
C LEU A 69 17.78 -1.15 -11.39
N LEU A 70 17.84 -2.21 -12.19
CA LEU A 70 19.00 -3.09 -12.25
C LEU A 70 19.91 -2.64 -13.39
N THR A 71 21.15 -2.37 -13.06
CA THR A 71 22.14 -1.93 -14.04
C THR A 71 23.54 -2.50 -13.75
N VAL A 72 24.53 -2.02 -14.49
CA VAL A 72 25.94 -2.31 -14.25
C VAL A 72 26.74 -1.03 -14.22
N ASN A 73 27.77 -0.98 -13.39
CA ASN A 73 28.71 0.15 -13.37
C ASN A 73 29.70 0.09 -14.55
N ASP A 74 30.62 1.07 -14.62
CA ASP A 74 31.66 1.14 -15.64
C ASP A 74 32.59 -0.09 -15.68
N ARG A 75 32.71 -0.80 -14.56
CA ARG A 75 33.48 -2.05 -14.43
C ARG A 75 32.66 -3.29 -14.81
N LYS A 76 31.42 -3.11 -15.28
CA LYS A 76 30.44 -4.17 -15.59
C LYS A 76 30.02 -5.00 -14.36
N GLU A 77 30.13 -4.42 -13.17
CA GLU A 77 29.65 -5.04 -11.94
C GLU A 77 28.18 -4.67 -11.73
N PRO A 78 27.32 -5.61 -11.25
CA PRO A 78 25.91 -5.34 -11.03
C PRO A 78 25.69 -4.26 -9.96
N GLU A 79 24.79 -3.33 -10.24
CA GLU A 79 24.30 -2.34 -9.29
C GLU A 79 22.77 -2.30 -9.27
N VAL A 80 22.21 -2.18 -8.07
CA VAL A 80 20.77 -2.09 -7.86
C VAL A 80 20.47 -0.71 -7.27
N TYR A 81 19.69 0.07 -8.01
CA TYR A 81 19.22 1.38 -7.58
C TYR A 81 17.75 1.30 -7.20
N LEU A 82 17.44 1.60 -5.93
CA LEU A 82 16.09 1.71 -5.43
C LEU A 82 15.66 3.18 -5.47
N PHE A 83 14.43 3.47 -5.91
CA PHE A 83 13.97 4.84 -5.98
C PHE A 83 12.49 5.02 -5.65
N ASP A 84 12.21 6.10 -4.91
CA ASP A 84 10.90 6.41 -4.37
C ASP A 84 10.09 7.35 -5.29
N ARG A 85 8.84 7.60 -4.89
CA ARG A 85 7.93 8.54 -5.57
C ARG A 85 8.43 9.99 -5.61
N LYS A 86 9.38 10.37 -4.75
CA LYS A 86 10.01 11.70 -4.71
C LYS A 86 11.24 11.76 -5.63
N ASN A 87 11.57 10.67 -6.33
CA ASN A 87 12.74 10.50 -7.17
C ASN A 87 14.06 10.57 -6.38
N ASN A 88 14.04 10.16 -5.11
CA ASN A 88 15.25 9.88 -4.36
C ASN A 88 15.77 8.51 -4.78
N PHE A 89 17.04 8.42 -5.16
CA PHE A 89 17.70 7.18 -5.56
C PHE A 89 18.66 6.72 -4.47
N TYR A 90 18.72 5.41 -4.24
CA TYR A 90 19.57 4.75 -3.27
C TYR A 90 20.27 3.58 -3.95
N VAL A 91 21.60 3.51 -3.88
CA VAL A 91 22.36 2.38 -4.43
C VAL A 91 22.57 1.32 -3.36
N VAL A 92 22.23 0.08 -3.70
CA VAL A 92 22.49 -1.10 -2.88
C VAL A 92 23.63 -1.88 -3.52
N ARG A 93 24.83 -1.76 -2.93
CA ARG A 93 26.03 -2.47 -3.39
C ARG A 93 25.99 -3.93 -2.94
N ASN A 94 26.68 -4.80 -3.67
CA ASN A 94 26.81 -6.23 -3.38
C ASN A 94 25.50 -7.04 -3.40
N PHE A 95 24.41 -6.43 -3.84
CA PHE A 95 23.12 -7.07 -4.06
C PHE A 95 22.91 -7.32 -5.55
N ARG A 96 22.31 -8.46 -5.93
CA ARG A 96 22.26 -8.86 -7.34
C ARG A 96 21.05 -9.72 -7.68
N PHE A 97 20.57 -9.59 -8.92
CA PHE A 97 19.58 -10.47 -9.51
C PHE A 97 20.22 -11.23 -10.67
N PRO A 98 20.40 -12.56 -10.55
CA PRO A 98 21.03 -13.35 -11.60
C PRO A 98 20.13 -13.46 -12.84
N ILE A 99 20.74 -13.61 -14.02
CA ILE A 99 19.98 -13.96 -15.23
C ILE A 99 19.41 -15.38 -15.11
N PRO A 100 18.29 -15.69 -15.79
CA PRO A 100 17.75 -17.04 -15.82
C PRO A 100 18.75 -18.05 -16.40
N ALA A 101 18.72 -19.27 -15.85
CA ALA A 101 19.49 -20.42 -16.33
C ALA A 101 21.04 -20.29 -16.31
N ASP A 102 21.62 -19.23 -15.72
CA ASP A 102 23.07 -19.19 -15.45
C ASP A 102 23.39 -20.08 -14.23
N PRO A 103 24.07 -21.23 -14.39
CA PRO A 103 24.37 -22.13 -13.28
C PRO A 103 25.35 -21.51 -12.27
N SER A 104 26.10 -20.48 -12.69
CA SER A 104 27.10 -19.81 -11.85
C SER A 104 26.53 -18.65 -11.01
N PHE A 105 25.34 -18.14 -11.38
CA PHE A 105 24.73 -16.93 -10.82
C PHE A 105 25.64 -15.69 -10.84
N ARG A 106 26.64 -15.66 -11.73
CA ARG A 106 27.59 -14.55 -11.85
C ARG A 106 27.05 -13.49 -12.81
N LYS A 107 26.35 -13.90 -13.86
CA LYS A 107 25.70 -12.98 -14.80
C LYS A 107 24.41 -12.48 -14.17
N CYS A 108 24.23 -11.17 -14.18
CA CYS A 108 23.08 -10.52 -13.56
C CYS A 108 22.26 -9.76 -14.58
N LEU A 109 20.99 -9.57 -14.26
CA LEU A 109 20.08 -8.75 -15.05
C LEU A 109 20.57 -7.31 -15.10
N ASN A 110 20.47 -6.70 -16.28
CA ASN A 110 20.71 -5.30 -16.55
C ASN A 110 19.47 -4.70 -17.24
N ASN A 111 19.40 -3.37 -17.32
CA ASN A 111 18.37 -2.64 -18.05
C ASN A 111 16.95 -3.10 -17.70
N THR A 112 16.72 -3.32 -16.41
CA THR A 112 15.51 -3.96 -15.87
C THR A 112 14.90 -3.05 -14.81
N ILE A 113 13.57 -2.89 -14.83
CA ILE A 113 12.83 -2.04 -13.90
C ILE A 113 11.70 -2.86 -13.25
N ILE A 114 11.70 -2.89 -11.93
CA ILE A 114 10.82 -3.72 -11.10
C ILE A 114 10.03 -2.83 -10.14
N ASP A 115 8.75 -3.15 -9.90
CA ASP A 115 7.90 -2.48 -8.91
C ASP A 115 7.72 -3.36 -7.68
N GLY A 116 7.92 -2.76 -6.50
CA GLY A 116 7.83 -3.46 -5.24
C GLY A 116 7.65 -2.54 -4.04
N GLU A 117 7.58 -3.14 -2.88
CA GLU A 117 7.37 -2.46 -1.60
C GLU A 117 8.21 -3.11 -0.51
N PHE A 118 8.89 -2.28 0.26
CA PHE A 118 9.61 -2.73 1.44
C PHE A 118 8.69 -2.81 2.64
N VAL A 119 8.75 -3.94 3.35
CA VAL A 119 8.04 -4.19 4.60
C VAL A 119 9.01 -4.66 5.68
N LEU A 120 8.67 -4.37 6.93
CA LEU A 120 9.34 -4.93 8.10
C LEU A 120 8.46 -6.02 8.71
N ASP A 121 8.83 -7.28 8.45
CA ASP A 121 8.20 -8.42 9.10
C ASP A 121 8.66 -8.52 10.55
N LYS A 122 7.73 -8.77 11.47
CA LYS A 122 8.01 -9.16 12.86
C LYS A 122 8.06 -10.68 12.95
N GLU A 123 9.23 -11.20 13.31
CA GLU A 123 9.45 -12.64 13.45
C GLU A 123 9.03 -13.15 14.85
N PRO A 124 8.78 -14.46 15.04
CA PRO A 124 8.30 -15.02 16.31
C PRO A 124 9.25 -14.80 17.50
N ASP A 125 10.54 -14.59 17.23
CA ASP A 125 11.56 -14.29 18.24
C ASP A 125 11.63 -12.79 18.62
N GLY A 126 10.75 -11.97 18.04
CA GLY A 126 10.70 -10.53 18.25
C GLY A 126 11.67 -9.73 17.38
N SER A 127 12.50 -10.39 16.55
CA SER A 127 13.35 -9.72 15.58
C SER A 127 12.54 -9.16 14.41
N THR A 128 13.15 -8.29 13.61
CA THR A 128 12.54 -7.75 12.40
C THR A 128 13.33 -8.15 11.16
N GLN A 129 12.62 -8.47 10.08
CA GLN A 129 13.20 -8.85 8.81
C GLN A 129 12.72 -7.92 7.70
N LEU A 130 13.64 -7.19 7.08
CA LEU A 130 13.36 -6.36 5.92
C LEU A 130 13.14 -7.25 4.68
N ARG A 131 11.98 -7.08 4.01
CA ARG A 131 11.65 -7.78 2.76
C ARG A 131 11.25 -6.80 1.68
N PHE A 132 11.69 -7.06 0.45
CA PHE A 132 11.25 -6.37 -0.75
C PHE A 132 10.23 -7.26 -1.47
N LEU A 133 8.95 -6.91 -1.32
CA LEU A 133 7.83 -7.61 -1.94
C LEU A 133 7.63 -7.08 -3.35
N LEU A 134 7.92 -7.90 -4.36
CA LEU A 134 7.80 -7.54 -5.77
C LEU A 134 6.40 -7.88 -6.29
N PHE A 135 5.75 -6.93 -6.96
CA PHE A 135 4.37 -7.11 -7.45
C PHE A 135 4.13 -6.69 -8.90
N ASP A 136 5.09 -6.04 -9.56
CA ASP A 136 5.01 -5.79 -11.01
C ASP A 136 6.42 -5.66 -11.64
N CYS A 137 6.49 -5.70 -12.97
CA CYS A 137 7.73 -5.54 -13.72
C CYS A 137 7.48 -4.73 -15.00
N LEU A 138 8.20 -3.61 -15.13
CA LEU A 138 8.00 -2.63 -16.20
C LEU A 138 8.90 -2.90 -17.39
N CYS A 139 10.11 -3.44 -17.17
CA CYS A 139 11.10 -3.71 -18.21
C CYS A 139 12.04 -4.83 -17.77
N ILE A 140 12.43 -5.73 -18.69
CA ILE A 140 13.46 -6.75 -18.47
C ILE A 140 14.45 -6.71 -19.64
N GLU A 141 15.74 -6.54 -19.37
CA GLU A 141 16.81 -6.57 -20.38
C GLU A 141 16.50 -5.70 -21.62
N LYS A 142 16.13 -4.43 -21.38
CA LYS A 142 15.67 -3.44 -22.39
C LYS A 142 14.32 -3.72 -23.05
N LYS A 143 13.69 -4.85 -22.76
CA LYS A 143 12.35 -5.16 -23.24
C LYS A 143 11.30 -4.51 -22.34
N ALA A 144 10.76 -3.38 -22.79
CA ALA A 144 9.61 -2.76 -22.15
C ALA A 144 8.41 -3.72 -22.10
N LEU A 145 7.81 -3.86 -20.91
CA LEU A 145 6.66 -4.72 -20.64
C LEU A 145 5.39 -3.91 -20.35
N VAL A 146 5.47 -2.58 -20.30
CA VAL A 146 4.38 -1.68 -19.90
C VAL A 146 3.13 -1.78 -20.80
N SER A 147 3.28 -2.17 -22.07
CA SER A 147 2.14 -2.39 -22.99
C SER A 147 1.44 -3.73 -22.80
N ARG A 148 2.01 -4.65 -22.01
CA ARG A 148 1.44 -5.98 -21.75
C ARG A 148 0.48 -5.92 -20.57
N GLY A 149 -0.51 -6.80 -20.55
CA GLY A 149 -1.37 -7.01 -19.37
C GLY A 149 -0.61 -7.54 -18.16
N LEU A 150 -1.14 -7.31 -16.95
CA LEU A 150 -0.52 -7.66 -15.68
C LEU A 150 -0.13 -9.15 -15.61
N MET A 151 -0.98 -10.07 -16.07
CA MET A 151 -0.66 -11.51 -16.02
C MET A 151 0.65 -11.83 -16.76
N SER A 152 0.92 -11.18 -17.89
CA SER A 152 2.18 -11.37 -18.62
C SER A 152 3.35 -10.75 -17.86
N ARG A 153 3.18 -9.57 -17.26
CA ARG A 153 4.24 -8.89 -16.48
C ARG A 153 4.61 -9.68 -15.22
N LEU A 154 3.62 -10.24 -14.52
CA LEU A 154 3.83 -11.17 -13.40
C LEU A 154 4.52 -12.46 -13.84
N GLY A 155 4.19 -12.97 -15.03
CA GLY A 155 4.89 -14.11 -15.62
C GLY A 155 6.39 -13.86 -15.72
N TYR A 156 6.76 -12.74 -16.33
CA TYR A 156 8.15 -12.26 -16.42
C TYR A 156 8.79 -12.06 -15.03
N LEU A 157 8.09 -11.40 -14.11
CA LEU A 157 8.58 -11.19 -12.74
C LEU A 157 8.90 -12.53 -12.04
N LYS A 158 8.00 -13.52 -12.16
CA LYS A 158 8.19 -14.84 -11.55
C LYS A 158 9.32 -15.61 -12.20
N SER A 159 9.34 -15.71 -13.53
CA SER A 159 10.28 -16.57 -14.26
C SER A 159 11.69 -16.00 -14.29
N ASP A 160 11.81 -14.67 -14.42
CA ASP A 160 13.09 -14.06 -14.79
C ASP A 160 13.77 -13.37 -13.61
N ILE A 161 13.02 -13.00 -12.56
CA ILE A 161 13.55 -12.29 -11.39
C ILE A 161 13.45 -13.16 -10.13
N ILE A 162 12.23 -13.55 -9.74
CA ILE A 162 11.98 -14.25 -8.48
C ILE A 162 12.66 -15.61 -8.46
N LYS A 163 12.36 -16.45 -9.46
CA LYS A 163 12.87 -17.83 -9.50
C LYS A 163 14.42 -17.87 -9.53
N PRO A 164 15.13 -17.13 -10.41
CA PRO A 164 16.59 -17.14 -10.43
C PRO A 164 17.22 -16.63 -9.13
N HIS A 165 16.65 -15.58 -8.52
CA HIS A 165 17.12 -15.07 -7.24
C HIS A 165 16.96 -16.11 -6.12
N GLN A 166 15.79 -16.76 -6.02
CA GLN A 166 15.55 -17.80 -5.03
C GLN A 166 16.46 -19.03 -5.24
N GLU A 167 16.69 -19.44 -6.49
CA GLU A 167 17.62 -20.54 -6.80
C GLU A 167 19.06 -20.22 -6.41
N MET A 168 19.52 -18.99 -6.63
CA MET A 168 20.82 -18.50 -6.19
C MET A 168 20.97 -18.60 -4.68
N ILE A 169 19.99 -18.09 -3.92
CA ILE A 169 19.99 -18.12 -2.46
C ILE A 169 19.94 -19.57 -1.94
N LYS A 170 19.10 -20.41 -2.52
CA LYS A 170 18.98 -21.83 -2.13
C LYS A 170 20.28 -22.60 -2.35
N LYS A 171 20.99 -22.36 -3.46
CA LYS A 171 22.29 -23.00 -3.76
C LYS A 171 23.46 -22.39 -3.00
N ASN A 172 23.31 -21.15 -2.51
CA ASN A 172 24.35 -20.44 -1.77
C ASN A 172 23.81 -19.88 -0.43
N PRO A 173 23.41 -20.74 0.54
CA PRO A 173 22.72 -20.28 1.75
C PRO A 173 23.53 -19.29 2.61
N HIS A 174 24.87 -19.34 2.53
CA HIS A 174 25.74 -18.39 3.22
C HIS A 174 25.51 -16.93 2.79
N MET A 175 25.00 -16.70 1.56
CA MET A 175 24.70 -15.37 1.05
C MET A 175 23.58 -14.67 1.81
N LEU A 176 22.66 -15.42 2.45
CA LEU A 176 21.53 -14.85 3.21
C LEU A 176 22.00 -13.87 4.29
N LYS A 177 23.10 -14.19 4.97
CA LYS A 177 23.66 -13.36 6.05
C LYS A 177 24.19 -11.99 5.58
N TYR A 178 24.43 -11.87 4.28
CA TYR A 178 24.98 -10.65 3.66
C TYR A 178 23.93 -9.93 2.81
N GLN A 179 22.70 -10.46 2.72
CA GLN A 179 21.64 -9.75 2.02
C GLN A 179 21.15 -8.59 2.89
N PRO A 180 21.08 -7.35 2.35
CA PRO A 180 20.52 -6.22 3.07
C PRO A 180 19.01 -6.37 3.32
N PHE A 181 18.34 -7.21 2.53
CA PHE A 181 16.92 -7.55 2.64
C PHE A 181 16.63 -8.85 1.87
N LEU A 182 15.50 -9.49 2.18
CA LEU A 182 15.02 -10.65 1.41
C LEU A 182 14.13 -10.20 0.25
N VAL A 183 14.06 -10.98 -0.81
CA VAL A 183 13.19 -10.72 -1.97
C VAL A 183 12.12 -11.78 -2.05
N GLU A 184 10.87 -11.34 -2.12
CA GLU A 184 9.73 -12.24 -2.27
C GLU A 184 8.74 -11.72 -3.30
N PHE A 185 8.01 -12.65 -3.89
CA PHE A 185 6.89 -12.31 -4.76
C PHE A 185 5.68 -12.00 -3.89
N LYS A 186 5.05 -10.84 -4.11
CA LYS A 186 3.81 -10.49 -3.45
C LYS A 186 2.67 -11.27 -4.08
N GLU A 187 2.08 -12.18 -3.31
CA GLU A 187 1.02 -13.05 -3.82
C GLU A 187 -0.21 -12.23 -4.25
N GLN A 188 -0.76 -12.57 -5.41
CA GLN A 188 -1.94 -11.94 -5.99
C GLN A 188 -2.96 -13.02 -6.30
N GLN A 189 -4.19 -12.84 -5.83
CA GLN A 189 -5.33 -13.71 -6.08
C GLN A 189 -6.26 -13.08 -7.09
N PHE A 190 -7.04 -13.86 -7.81
CA PHE A 190 -8.14 -13.28 -8.58
C PHE A 190 -9.22 -12.75 -7.62
N THR A 191 -9.98 -11.73 -8.02
CA THR A 191 -11.03 -11.12 -7.17
C THR A 191 -12.11 -12.10 -6.70
N TYR A 192 -12.37 -13.16 -7.45
CA TYR A 192 -13.28 -14.24 -7.02
C TYR A 192 -12.71 -15.16 -5.93
N HIS A 193 -11.50 -14.90 -5.45
CA HIS A 193 -10.83 -15.53 -4.30
C HIS A 193 -10.50 -14.51 -3.19
N LEU A 194 -11.30 -13.44 -3.10
CA LEU A 194 -11.10 -12.41 -2.08
C LEU A 194 -11.24 -12.94 -0.64
N ASP A 195 -12.04 -13.97 -0.45
CA ASP A 195 -12.19 -14.72 0.81
C ASP A 195 -10.86 -15.32 1.29
N VAL A 196 -10.07 -15.88 0.36
CA VAL A 196 -8.73 -16.41 0.66
C VAL A 196 -7.81 -15.28 1.13
N VAL A 197 -7.90 -14.10 0.49
CA VAL A 197 -7.08 -12.95 0.90
C VAL A 197 -7.41 -12.53 2.34
N PHE A 198 -8.70 -12.39 2.67
CA PHE A 198 -9.12 -11.98 4.01
C PHE A 198 -8.92 -13.03 5.10
N ASN A 199 -9.20 -14.30 4.80
CA ASN A 199 -9.27 -15.34 5.83
C ASN A 199 -7.99 -16.16 5.95
N GLU A 200 -7.13 -16.17 4.91
CA GLU A 200 -5.93 -17.00 4.89
C GLU A 200 -4.63 -16.23 4.71
N ILE A 201 -4.61 -15.16 3.91
CA ILE A 201 -3.39 -14.41 3.60
C ILE A 201 -3.15 -13.33 4.66
N ILE A 202 -4.08 -12.37 4.81
CA ILE A 202 -3.95 -11.24 5.75
C ILE A 202 -3.65 -11.69 7.19
N PRO A 203 -4.33 -12.70 7.76
CA PRO A 203 -4.07 -13.15 9.13
C PRO A 203 -2.68 -13.78 9.34
N LYS A 204 -1.99 -14.18 8.26
CA LYS A 204 -0.65 -14.79 8.31
C LYS A 204 0.47 -13.79 8.01
N LEU A 205 0.14 -12.54 7.69
CA LEU A 205 1.15 -11.50 7.44
C LEU A 205 1.93 -11.19 8.71
N LYS A 206 3.21 -10.92 8.54
CA LYS A 206 4.13 -10.52 9.63
C LYS A 206 4.38 -9.01 9.67
N HIS A 207 3.84 -8.28 8.70
CA HIS A 207 3.88 -6.83 8.57
C HIS A 207 2.46 -6.25 8.67
N GLY A 208 2.36 -4.92 8.79
CA GLY A 208 1.08 -4.23 8.80
C GLY A 208 0.37 -4.31 7.44
N ASN A 209 -0.96 -4.35 7.48
CA ASN A 209 -1.83 -4.30 6.31
C ASN A 209 -2.87 -3.21 6.53
N ASP A 210 -3.04 -2.30 5.56
CA ASP A 210 -3.98 -1.17 5.65
C ASP A 210 -5.08 -1.22 4.57
N GLY A 211 -5.33 -2.41 4.00
CA GLY A 211 -6.38 -2.62 3.01
C GLY A 211 -6.01 -3.60 1.89
N LEU A 212 -6.50 -3.32 0.68
CA LEU A 212 -6.32 -4.15 -0.52
C LEU A 212 -5.91 -3.32 -1.73
N ILE A 213 -5.19 -3.94 -2.66
CA ILE A 213 -4.91 -3.40 -3.99
C ILE A 213 -5.55 -4.30 -5.04
N PHE A 214 -6.41 -3.73 -5.86
CA PHE A 214 -6.98 -4.36 -7.04
C PHE A 214 -6.25 -3.88 -8.28
N THR A 215 -5.80 -4.79 -9.15
CA THR A 215 -5.16 -4.42 -10.42
C THR A 215 -5.75 -5.21 -11.58
N ALA A 216 -6.19 -4.52 -12.62
CA ALA A 216 -6.83 -5.15 -13.78
C ALA A 216 -5.86 -6.11 -14.49
N VAL A 217 -6.33 -7.32 -14.80
CA VAL A 217 -5.52 -8.42 -15.37
C VAL A 217 -4.98 -8.06 -16.75
N ASN A 218 -5.81 -7.43 -17.59
CA ASN A 218 -5.51 -7.18 -18.99
C ASN A 218 -5.03 -5.74 -19.28
N ALA A 219 -5.08 -4.85 -18.29
CA ALA A 219 -4.69 -3.46 -18.51
C ALA A 219 -3.17 -3.31 -18.68
N PRO A 220 -2.71 -2.45 -19.61
CA PRO A 220 -1.31 -2.04 -19.67
C PRO A 220 -0.92 -1.32 -18.37
N TYR A 221 0.38 -1.28 -18.09
CA TYR A 221 0.91 -0.53 -16.97
C TYR A 221 0.79 0.97 -17.25
N SER A 222 0.08 1.70 -16.39
CA SER A 222 -0.11 3.15 -16.51
C SER A 222 0.87 3.90 -15.62
N MET A 223 1.68 4.79 -16.19
CA MET A 223 2.60 5.62 -15.41
C MET A 223 1.84 6.80 -14.80
N GLY A 224 2.04 7.09 -13.52
CA GLY A 224 1.22 8.05 -12.79
C GLY A 224 -0.15 7.48 -12.43
N THR A 225 -1.19 8.32 -12.33
CA THR A 225 -2.53 7.88 -11.89
C THR A 225 -3.10 6.79 -12.80
N CYS A 226 -3.45 5.64 -12.21
CA CYS A 226 -3.97 4.48 -12.90
C CYS A 226 -5.41 4.20 -12.44
N LYS A 227 -6.39 4.45 -13.31
CA LYS A 227 -7.81 4.16 -13.03
C LYS A 227 -8.11 2.66 -12.97
N LYS A 228 -7.22 1.82 -13.49
CA LYS A 228 -7.32 0.34 -13.47
C LYS A 228 -6.54 -0.31 -12.32
N MET A 229 -6.09 0.51 -11.36
CA MET A 229 -5.47 0.09 -10.13
C MET A 229 -6.18 0.78 -8.97
N LEU A 230 -6.85 0.02 -8.13
CA LEU A 230 -7.74 0.53 -7.09
C LEU A 230 -7.17 0.20 -5.72
N LYS A 231 -7.18 1.16 -4.80
CA LYS A 231 -6.85 0.95 -3.39
C LYS A 231 -8.14 0.95 -2.58
N TRP A 232 -8.42 -0.16 -1.92
CA TRP A 232 -9.50 -0.25 -0.95
C TRP A 232 -8.91 -0.19 0.44
N LYS A 233 -9.58 0.52 1.35
CA LYS A 233 -9.24 0.60 2.77
C LYS A 233 -10.50 0.37 3.58
N PRO A 234 -10.43 -0.40 4.68
CA PRO A 234 -11.56 -0.46 5.60
C PRO A 234 -11.81 0.94 6.20
N LEU A 235 -13.04 1.19 6.64
CA LEU A 235 -13.45 2.50 7.15
C LEU A 235 -12.56 3.00 8.28
N ASN A 236 -12.22 2.09 9.20
CA ASN A 236 -11.38 2.36 10.36
C ASN A 236 -9.90 2.63 10.04
N GLU A 237 -9.48 2.53 8.77
CA GLU A 237 -8.16 2.96 8.28
C GLU A 237 -8.18 4.37 7.65
N ASN A 238 -9.35 5.03 7.62
CA ASN A 238 -9.46 6.44 7.27
C ASN A 238 -9.29 7.29 8.52
N SER A 239 -8.20 8.05 8.56
CA SER A 239 -7.87 8.92 9.67
C SER A 239 -7.76 10.39 9.28
N ILE A 240 -7.99 11.26 10.26
CA ILE A 240 -7.82 12.70 10.16
C ILE A 240 -7.05 13.17 11.39
N ASP A 241 -6.08 14.06 11.17
CA ASP A 241 -5.40 14.72 12.28
C ASP A 241 -6.20 15.95 12.73
N PHE A 242 -6.67 15.96 13.96
CA PHE A 242 -7.41 17.06 14.57
C PHE A 242 -6.60 17.72 15.68
N LYS A 243 -6.92 18.98 16.00
CA LYS A 243 -6.53 19.56 17.28
C LYS A 243 -7.60 19.24 18.31
N ALA A 244 -7.21 18.66 19.44
CA ALA A 244 -8.13 18.35 20.54
C ALA A 244 -8.35 19.57 21.44
N SER A 245 -9.59 19.78 21.89
CA SER A 245 -9.92 20.77 22.92
C SER A 245 -10.78 20.15 24.02
N LEU A 246 -10.33 20.25 25.27
CA LEU A 246 -10.95 19.56 26.40
C LEU A 246 -11.88 20.49 27.20
N LEU A 247 -13.15 20.11 27.30
CA LEU A 247 -14.17 20.76 28.10
C LEU A 247 -14.51 19.92 29.34
N PHE A 248 -13.81 20.18 30.44
CA PHE A 248 -14.06 19.52 31.72
C PHE A 248 -15.36 20.02 32.36
N PRO A 249 -16.15 19.12 32.99
CA PRO A 249 -17.33 19.52 33.76
C PRO A 249 -16.94 20.34 35.00
N GLY A 250 -17.91 21.02 35.59
CA GLY A 250 -17.75 21.74 36.85
C GLY A 250 -17.42 20.79 38.01
N GLY A 251 -16.60 21.26 38.94
CA GLY A 251 -16.28 20.59 40.20
C GLY A 251 -17.26 20.95 41.32
N SER A 252 -17.00 20.41 42.51
CA SER A 252 -17.82 20.60 43.70
C SER A 252 -17.85 22.05 44.22
N LEU A 253 -16.89 22.88 43.81
CA LEU A 253 -16.77 24.28 44.18
C LEU A 253 -17.04 25.18 42.96
N PRO A 254 -17.76 26.32 43.12
CA PRO A 254 -18.00 27.28 42.04
C PRO A 254 -16.70 27.71 41.36
N GLY A 255 -16.66 27.61 40.03
CA GLY A 255 -15.50 28.00 39.21
C GLY A 255 -14.37 26.97 39.12
N MET A 256 -14.43 25.87 39.88
CA MET A 256 -13.47 24.77 39.69
C MET A 256 -13.93 23.81 38.60
N LYS A 257 -12.97 23.26 37.84
CA LYS A 257 -13.18 22.18 36.89
C LYS A 257 -12.91 20.84 37.57
N ASN A 258 -13.73 19.83 37.29
CA ASN A 258 -13.48 18.46 37.72
C ASN A 258 -12.53 17.77 36.74
N TYR A 259 -11.24 17.73 37.08
CA TYR A 259 -10.22 17.09 36.24
C TYR A 259 -10.16 15.56 36.39
N THR A 260 -10.93 14.96 37.30
CA THR A 260 -10.99 13.49 37.44
C THR A 260 -12.13 12.89 36.62
N ALA A 261 -13.13 13.69 36.25
CA ALA A 261 -14.17 13.27 35.31
C ALA A 261 -13.67 13.31 33.86
N LYS A 262 -14.26 12.46 33.01
CA LYS A 262 -14.08 12.54 31.56
C LYS A 262 -14.59 13.88 31.03
N PRO A 263 -13.76 14.65 30.31
CA PRO A 263 -14.22 15.85 29.64
C PRO A 263 -14.98 15.48 28.36
N ARG A 264 -15.77 16.44 27.84
CA ARG A 264 -16.08 16.46 26.42
C ARG A 264 -14.81 16.85 25.65
N ILE A 265 -14.52 16.19 24.55
CA ILE A 265 -13.31 16.43 23.75
C ILE A 265 -13.74 16.84 22.34
N ASP A 266 -13.59 18.13 22.04
CA ASP A 266 -13.90 18.67 20.72
C ASP A 266 -12.74 18.42 19.76
N LEU A 267 -13.06 17.92 18.56
CA LEU A 267 -12.16 17.77 17.43
C LEU A 267 -12.22 19.02 16.56
N LEU A 268 -11.08 19.68 16.38
CA LEU A 268 -10.98 20.93 15.65
C LEU A 268 -10.16 20.78 14.36
N VAL A 269 -10.67 21.36 13.27
CA VAL A 269 -10.04 21.35 11.94
C VAL A 269 -9.34 22.67 11.66
N TRP A 270 -8.15 22.61 11.05
CA TRP A 270 -7.36 23.77 10.70
C TRP A 270 -7.91 24.51 9.48
N GLN A 271 -8.05 25.82 9.58
CA GLN A 271 -8.55 26.73 8.54
C GLN A 271 -7.48 27.74 8.06
N GLY A 272 -6.20 27.50 8.37
CA GLY A 272 -5.13 28.45 8.07
C GLY A 272 -5.22 29.68 8.95
N GLU A 273 -5.17 30.87 8.34
CA GLU A 273 -5.21 32.16 9.05
C GLU A 273 -6.48 32.35 9.90
N LYS A 274 -7.58 31.65 9.56
CA LYS A 274 -8.84 31.69 10.32
C LYS A 274 -8.80 30.84 11.61
N GLY A 275 -7.68 30.18 11.90
CA GLY A 275 -7.50 29.35 13.08
C GLY A 275 -8.19 28.00 12.97
N TYR A 276 -8.85 27.58 14.06
CA TYR A 276 -9.47 26.26 14.20
C TYR A 276 -10.99 26.37 14.24
N LYS A 277 -11.68 25.41 13.62
CA LYS A 277 -13.15 25.30 13.63
C LYS A 277 -13.57 23.97 14.25
N PHE A 278 -14.61 24.00 15.09
CA PHE A 278 -15.26 22.79 15.59
C PHE A 278 -15.74 21.92 14.43
N PHE A 279 -15.45 20.62 14.52
CA PHE A 279 -15.83 19.63 13.54
C PHE A 279 -16.79 18.60 14.13
N ASP A 280 -16.35 17.89 15.17
CA ASP A 280 -17.11 16.84 15.85
C ASP A 280 -16.60 16.65 17.28
N GLU A 281 -17.22 15.78 18.07
CA GLU A 281 -16.72 15.31 19.36
C GLU A 281 -15.89 14.03 19.17
N LEU A 282 -14.90 13.77 20.02
CA LEU A 282 -14.21 12.48 20.08
C LEU A 282 -15.05 11.47 20.87
N GLY A 283 -15.35 10.32 20.28
CA GLY A 283 -15.99 9.23 21.02
C GLY A 283 -14.94 8.46 21.83
N ILE A 284 -15.07 8.53 23.15
CA ILE A 284 -14.21 7.83 24.11
C ILE A 284 -15.02 7.44 25.36
N THR A 285 -14.83 6.22 25.83
CA THR A 285 -15.45 5.69 27.05
C THR A 285 -14.80 6.26 28.32
N GLU A 286 -15.50 6.19 29.46
CA GLU A 286 -14.94 6.54 30.78
C GLU A 286 -13.71 5.68 31.14
N GLU A 287 -13.72 4.42 30.73
CA GLU A 287 -12.63 3.48 30.96
C GLU A 287 -11.39 3.84 30.15
N GLU A 288 -11.53 4.00 28.83
CA GLU A 288 -10.43 4.42 27.96
C GLU A 288 -9.83 5.74 28.42
N TRP A 289 -10.67 6.71 28.80
CA TRP A 289 -10.21 7.99 29.33
C TRP A 289 -9.38 7.82 30.60
N ARG A 290 -9.91 7.08 31.58
CA ARG A 290 -9.26 6.86 32.88
C ARG A 290 -7.92 6.15 32.72
N GLU A 291 -7.87 5.12 31.88
CA GLU A 291 -6.67 4.30 31.68
C GLU A 291 -5.57 5.04 30.91
N GLN A 292 -5.94 5.70 29.81
CA GLN A 292 -4.96 6.33 28.91
C GLN A 292 -4.56 7.73 29.36
N PHE A 293 -5.50 8.52 29.91
CA PHE A 293 -5.31 9.96 30.16
C PHE A 293 -5.53 10.36 31.61
N GLY A 294 -6.08 9.51 32.46
CA GLY A 294 -6.41 9.83 33.86
C GLY A 294 -5.22 10.29 34.71
N LYS A 295 -3.99 9.86 34.38
CA LYS A 295 -2.77 10.33 35.07
C LYS A 295 -2.39 11.78 34.74
N ASN A 296 -2.72 12.24 33.53
CA ASN A 296 -2.43 13.61 33.09
C ASN A 296 -3.59 14.12 32.22
N PRO A 297 -4.75 14.44 32.83
CA PRO A 297 -6.00 14.69 32.13
C PRO A 297 -5.92 15.90 31.19
N LYS A 298 -4.99 16.83 31.41
CA LYS A 298 -4.83 18.03 30.57
C LYS A 298 -3.89 17.83 29.37
N TYR A 299 -3.15 16.71 29.31
CA TYR A 299 -2.06 16.55 28.34
C TYR A 299 -2.51 16.66 26.88
N MET A 300 -3.73 16.18 26.59
CA MET A 300 -4.28 16.19 25.25
C MET A 300 -4.76 17.58 24.79
N ASP A 301 -5.03 18.50 25.71
CA ASP A 301 -5.60 19.80 25.36
C ASP A 301 -4.65 20.61 24.46
N GLY A 302 -5.15 21.01 23.29
CA GLY A 302 -4.39 21.72 22.28
C GLY A 302 -3.41 20.88 21.46
N LYS A 303 -3.28 19.57 21.73
CA LYS A 303 -2.42 18.66 20.96
C LYS A 303 -3.06 18.25 19.64
N ILE A 304 -2.22 17.93 18.66
CA ILE A 304 -2.66 17.27 17.43
C ILE A 304 -2.75 15.77 17.69
N ILE A 305 -3.91 15.21 17.41
CA ILE A 305 -4.22 13.80 17.55
C ILE A 305 -4.70 13.26 16.21
N GLU A 306 -4.31 12.04 15.89
CA GLU A 306 -4.86 11.30 14.76
C GLU A 306 -6.08 10.52 15.25
N CYS A 307 -7.20 10.68 14.54
CA CYS A 307 -8.44 9.98 14.82
C CYS A 307 -8.90 9.20 13.59
N ASN A 308 -9.28 7.92 13.77
CA ASN A 308 -9.91 7.14 12.71
C ASN A 308 -11.44 7.15 12.80
N TYR A 309 -12.06 6.90 11.65
CA TYR A 309 -13.50 6.76 11.51
C TYR A 309 -13.94 5.31 11.69
N ASP A 310 -14.53 4.97 12.83
CA ASP A 310 -14.91 3.60 13.20
C ASP A 310 -16.33 3.56 13.78
N PRO A 311 -17.36 3.75 12.94
CA PRO A 311 -18.75 3.87 13.39
C PRO A 311 -19.26 2.58 14.03
N GLU A 312 -18.81 1.42 13.57
CA GLU A 312 -19.25 0.11 14.08
C GLU A 312 -18.81 -0.10 15.53
N LEU A 313 -17.53 0.09 15.82
CA LEU A 313 -17.02 -0.06 17.19
C LEU A 313 -17.60 1.02 18.12
N GLN A 314 -17.73 2.26 17.64
CA GLN A 314 -18.33 3.33 18.45
C GLN A 314 -19.80 3.04 18.78
N GLN A 315 -20.56 2.50 17.83
CA GLN A 315 -21.93 2.05 18.09
C GLN A 315 -21.98 0.90 19.10
N GLN A 316 -21.07 -0.09 18.99
CA GLN A 316 -20.98 -1.20 19.96
C GLN A 316 -20.66 -0.71 21.38
N LEU A 317 -19.86 0.36 21.50
CA LEU A 317 -19.53 1.02 22.76
C LEU A 317 -20.58 2.06 23.22
N ASN A 318 -21.70 2.19 22.48
CA ASN A 318 -22.77 3.14 22.75
C ASN A 318 -22.29 4.60 22.83
N LEU A 319 -21.36 4.97 21.93
CA LEU A 319 -20.82 6.32 21.76
C LEU A 319 -21.48 6.98 20.55
N SER A 320 -21.78 8.28 20.65
CA SER A 320 -22.48 9.03 19.60
C SER A 320 -21.56 9.47 18.45
N SER A 321 -20.26 9.61 18.71
CA SER A 321 -19.29 10.03 17.71
C SER A 321 -18.64 8.81 17.04
N PRO A 322 -18.49 8.81 15.71
CA PRO A 322 -17.80 7.75 14.98
C PRO A 322 -16.27 7.88 15.03
N TRP A 323 -15.72 8.94 15.64
CA TRP A 323 -14.28 9.22 15.65
C TRP A 323 -13.60 8.67 16.90
N ARG A 324 -12.54 7.87 16.71
CA ARG A 324 -11.76 7.25 17.79
C ARG A 324 -10.34 7.80 17.82
N PHE A 325 -9.75 7.88 19.01
CA PHE A 325 -8.36 8.31 19.17
C PHE A 325 -7.42 7.19 18.74
N MET A 326 -6.44 7.50 17.90
CA MET A 326 -5.36 6.56 17.53
C MET A 326 -4.06 6.90 18.26
N ARG A 327 -3.54 8.11 18.05
CA ARG A 327 -2.23 8.53 18.56
C ARG A 327 -2.06 10.04 18.57
N PHE A 328 -1.05 10.50 19.32
CA PHE A 328 -0.55 11.86 19.20
C PHE A 328 0.29 12.04 17.93
N ARG A 329 0.20 13.24 17.35
CA ARG A 329 0.97 13.68 16.19
C ARG A 329 1.89 14.83 16.57
N ASP A 330 2.83 14.54 17.46
CA ASP A 330 3.85 15.52 17.89
C ASP A 330 4.80 15.94 16.74
N ASP A 331 4.77 15.23 15.60
CA ASP A 331 5.44 15.59 14.34
C ASP A 331 4.76 16.75 13.61
N LYS A 332 3.55 17.15 14.02
CA LYS A 332 2.75 18.17 13.34
C LYS A 332 2.53 19.39 14.21
N LEU A 333 2.67 20.56 13.59
CA LEU A 333 2.29 21.84 14.19
C LEU A 333 0.78 22.01 14.23
N ASP A 334 0.09 21.56 13.17
CA ASP A 334 -1.34 21.72 12.99
C ASP A 334 -2.03 20.43 12.53
N GLY A 335 -3.35 20.38 12.78
CA GLY A 335 -4.21 19.35 12.23
C GLY A 335 -4.32 19.43 10.70
N ASN A 336 -5.08 18.51 10.10
CA ASN A 336 -5.35 18.55 8.67
C ASN A 336 -6.17 19.79 8.31
N PHE A 337 -5.82 20.38 7.16
CA PHE A 337 -6.56 21.51 6.60
C PHE A 337 -7.92 21.05 6.06
N GLN A 338 -8.92 21.94 6.03
CA GLN A 338 -10.30 21.61 5.64
C GLN A 338 -10.40 20.80 4.34
N THR A 339 -9.65 21.13 3.29
CA THR A 339 -9.72 20.38 2.02
C THR A 339 -9.24 18.94 2.14
N VAL A 340 -8.29 18.64 3.04
CA VAL A 340 -7.85 17.28 3.32
C VAL A 340 -8.96 16.53 4.06
N VAL A 341 -9.60 17.18 5.04
CA VAL A 341 -10.75 16.62 5.77
C VAL A 341 -11.89 16.28 4.81
N ASP A 342 -12.24 17.21 3.93
CA ASP A 342 -13.32 17.01 2.94
C ASP A 342 -13.03 15.82 2.00
N ASN A 343 -11.77 15.66 1.58
CA ASN A 343 -11.35 14.53 0.75
C ASN A 343 -11.46 13.18 1.48
N VAL A 344 -11.10 13.14 2.76
CA VAL A 344 -11.26 11.93 3.59
C VAL A 344 -12.75 11.62 3.79
N LEU A 345 -13.58 12.63 4.05
CA LEU A 345 -15.02 12.45 4.19
C LEU A 345 -15.71 11.97 2.91
N ASN A 346 -15.28 12.46 1.75
CA ASN A 346 -15.76 11.94 0.48
C ASN A 346 -15.35 10.47 0.31
N SER A 347 -14.12 10.12 0.68
CA SER A 347 -13.64 8.72 0.65
C SER A 347 -14.44 7.82 1.60
N ILE A 348 -14.84 8.33 2.77
CA ILE A 348 -15.71 7.62 3.73
C ILE A 348 -17.13 7.45 3.17
N ARG A 349 -17.68 8.48 2.52
CA ARG A 349 -19.04 8.43 1.95
C ARG A 349 -19.15 7.42 0.81
N ASP A 350 -18.11 7.34 -0.02
CA ASP A 350 -18.06 6.44 -1.17
C ASP A 350 -17.44 5.08 -0.81
N ALA A 351 -17.06 4.88 0.46
CA ALA A 351 -16.41 3.66 0.92
C ALA A 351 -17.34 2.46 0.78
N VAL A 352 -16.72 1.34 0.42
CA VAL A 352 -17.36 0.02 0.41
C VAL A 352 -16.85 -0.73 1.63
N SER A 353 -17.74 -1.31 2.42
CA SER A 353 -17.35 -2.13 3.57
C SER A 353 -16.73 -3.47 3.14
N LYS A 354 -16.07 -4.14 4.08
CA LYS A 354 -15.57 -5.50 3.87
C LYS A 354 -16.71 -6.47 3.54
N ASP A 355 -17.84 -6.33 4.23
CA ASP A 355 -18.98 -7.22 4.05
C ASP A 355 -19.64 -7.01 2.68
N GLU A 356 -19.80 -5.76 2.23
CA GLU A 356 -20.26 -5.48 0.86
C GLU A 356 -19.33 -6.09 -0.20
N LEU A 357 -18.00 -5.99 -0.03
CA LEU A 357 -17.06 -6.64 -0.93
C LEU A 357 -17.25 -8.17 -0.98
N ILE A 358 -17.47 -8.80 0.17
CA ILE A 358 -17.70 -10.25 0.28
C ILE A 358 -19.03 -10.65 -0.35
N GLU A 359 -20.09 -9.86 -0.13
CA GLU A 359 -21.43 -10.09 -0.70
C GLU A 359 -21.44 -10.04 -2.23
N HIS A 360 -20.55 -9.24 -2.84
CA HIS A 360 -20.39 -9.17 -4.30
C HIS A 360 -19.58 -10.34 -4.89
N MET A 361 -18.84 -11.11 -4.10
CA MET A 361 -17.98 -12.20 -4.60
C MET A 361 -18.71 -13.26 -5.46
N PRO A 362 -19.92 -13.74 -5.10
CA PRO A 362 -20.65 -14.69 -5.93
C PRO A 362 -20.96 -14.13 -7.33
N ASN A 363 -21.27 -12.84 -7.43
CA ASN A 363 -21.54 -12.16 -8.69
C ASN A 363 -20.28 -12.07 -9.55
N ILE A 364 -19.15 -11.67 -8.95
CA ILE A 364 -17.83 -11.62 -9.61
C ILE A 364 -17.48 -13.01 -10.18
N LYS A 365 -17.62 -14.06 -9.38
CA LYS A 365 -17.33 -15.44 -9.80
C LYS A 365 -18.23 -15.90 -10.95
N LYS A 366 -19.52 -15.60 -10.89
CA LYS A 366 -20.49 -15.93 -11.94
C LYS A 366 -20.18 -15.18 -13.24
N ALA A 367 -19.89 -13.88 -13.15
CA ALA A 367 -19.57 -13.04 -14.31
C ALA A 367 -18.26 -13.48 -14.99
N TRP A 368 -17.23 -13.78 -14.20
CA TRP A 368 -15.98 -14.35 -14.71
C TRP A 368 -16.20 -15.69 -15.43
N ALA A 369 -16.98 -16.61 -14.83
CA ALA A 369 -17.25 -17.91 -15.43
C ALA A 369 -17.97 -17.77 -16.79
N LYS A 370 -18.90 -16.83 -16.89
CA LYS A 370 -19.59 -16.49 -18.14
C LYS A 370 -18.60 -15.98 -19.20
N ARG A 371 -17.76 -14.99 -18.87
CA ARG A 371 -16.73 -14.46 -19.80
C ARG A 371 -15.79 -15.56 -20.30
N LYS A 372 -15.37 -16.46 -19.41
CA LYS A 372 -14.48 -17.58 -19.76
C LYS A 372 -15.13 -18.59 -20.71
N GLN A 373 -16.42 -18.85 -20.56
CA GLN A 373 -17.16 -19.70 -21.49
C GLN A 373 -17.32 -19.04 -22.86
N GLU A 374 -17.65 -17.75 -22.89
CA GLU A 374 -17.78 -16.97 -24.13
C GLU A 374 -16.45 -16.91 -24.89
N SER A 375 -15.34 -16.64 -24.20
CA SER A 375 -13.99 -16.63 -24.78
C SER A 375 -13.63 -17.96 -25.43
N LYS A 376 -13.88 -19.09 -24.75
CA LYS A 376 -13.66 -20.44 -25.33
C LYS A 376 -14.49 -20.68 -26.58
N GLN A 377 -15.76 -20.28 -26.58
CA GLN A 377 -16.62 -20.45 -27.75
C GLN A 377 -16.14 -19.61 -28.96
N VAL A 378 -15.60 -18.41 -28.71
CA VAL A 378 -15.01 -17.58 -29.76
C VAL A 378 -13.74 -18.24 -30.33
N ASP A 379 -12.85 -18.72 -29.48
CA ASP A 379 -11.63 -19.41 -29.90
C ASP A 379 -11.94 -20.67 -30.73
N GLU A 380 -12.89 -21.49 -30.27
CA GLU A 380 -13.33 -22.68 -31.02
C GLU A 380 -13.94 -22.33 -32.39
N ARG A 381 -14.70 -21.23 -32.49
CA ARG A 381 -15.24 -20.74 -33.76
C ARG A 381 -14.14 -20.24 -34.68
N GLN A 382 -13.12 -19.55 -34.16
CA GLN A 382 -11.98 -19.08 -34.95
C GLN A 382 -11.13 -20.24 -35.48
N ILE A 383 -10.86 -21.25 -34.65
CA ILE A 383 -10.13 -22.46 -35.04
C ILE A 383 -10.90 -23.21 -36.14
N LYS A 384 -12.23 -23.34 -36.02
CA LYS A 384 -13.05 -23.98 -37.06
C LYS A 384 -13.01 -23.20 -38.39
N LYS A 385 -13.04 -21.86 -38.36
CA LYS A 385 -12.90 -21.04 -39.58
C LYS A 385 -11.53 -21.18 -40.25
N GLN A 386 -10.44 -21.24 -39.47
CA GLN A 386 -9.09 -21.45 -40.00
C GLN A 386 -8.86 -22.84 -40.60
N ARG A 387 -9.66 -23.85 -40.23
CA ARG A 387 -9.60 -25.21 -40.80
C ARG A 387 -10.43 -25.39 -42.07
N HIS A 388 -11.18 -24.38 -42.48
CA HIS A 388 -12.03 -24.40 -43.69
C HIS A 388 -11.55 -23.39 -44.76
N LEU A 389 -10.43 -22.72 -44.48
CA LEU A 389 -9.58 -22.03 -45.45
C LEU A 389 -8.35 -22.92 -45.69
#